data_AF-A0A4Z2HI21-F1
#
_entry.id   AF-A0A4Z2HI21-F1
#
_cell.length_a   1.000
_cell.length_b   1.000
_cell.length_c   1.000
_cell.angle_alpha   90.00
_cell.angle_beta   90.00
_cell.angle_gamma   90.00
#
_symmetry.space_group_name_H-M   'P 1'
#
loop_
_entity.id
_entity.type
_entity.pdbx_description
1 polymer ?
#
loop_
_entity_poly.entity_id
_entity_poly.type
_entity_poly.pdbx_seq_one_letter_code
_entity_poly.pdbx_strand_id
1 'polypeptide(L)'
;MCVFSRAFVSLSQNNYTEAHASFTEVLKVDPKNPVANNNAAVCLLYLGRLKESLGQLEGLVQQDPALYLHESVLFNLTTMYELESSRSTQKKQALLEAVACREGDSFNAQCLKLV
;
A
#
# COMPACT_ATOMS: atom_id res chain seq x y z
N MET A 1 13.69 12.56 -18.90
CA MET A 1 13.32 12.35 -17.49
C MET A 1 12.73 10.96 -17.36
N CYS A 2 13.23 10.14 -16.43
CA CYS A 2 12.65 8.81 -16.18
C CYS A 2 11.21 8.99 -15.69
N VAL A 3 10.26 8.18 -16.18
CA VAL A 3 8.83 8.25 -15.79
C VAL A 3 8.68 8.11 -14.27
N PHE A 4 9.56 7.32 -13.66
CA PHE A 4 9.65 7.17 -12.21
C PHE A 4 10.00 8.48 -11.48
N SER A 5 10.98 9.24 -12.00
CA SER A 5 11.34 10.55 -11.45
C SER A 5 10.21 11.58 -11.62
N ARG A 6 9.48 11.53 -12.73
CA ARG A 6 8.29 12.37 -12.96
C ARG A 6 7.19 12.09 -11.93
N ALA A 7 6.96 10.81 -11.62
CA ALA A 7 5.95 10.42 -10.62
C ALA A 7 6.23 11.03 -9.23
N PHE A 8 7.48 11.03 -8.78
CA PHE A 8 7.87 11.68 -7.51
C PHE A 8 7.74 13.21 -7.54
N VAL A 9 8.02 13.84 -8.68
CA VAL A 9 7.80 15.29 -8.84
C VAL A 9 6.31 15.60 -8.74
N SER A 10 5.43 14.86 -9.43
CA SER A 10 3.98 15.06 -9.32
C SER A 10 3.46 14.80 -7.90
N LEU A 11 4.01 13.82 -7.17
CA LEU A 11 3.71 13.62 -5.74
C LEU A 11 4.08 14.85 -4.90
N SER A 12 5.29 15.41 -5.10
CA SER A 12 5.73 16.61 -4.36
C SER A 12 4.87 17.85 -4.65
N GLN A 13 4.16 17.86 -5.78
CA GLN A 13 3.23 18.91 -6.18
C GLN A 13 1.78 18.64 -5.77
N ASN A 14 1.52 17.56 -5.02
CA ASN A 14 0.17 17.09 -4.68
C ASN A 14 -0.70 16.75 -5.92
N ASN A 15 -0.09 16.51 -7.08
CA ASN A 15 -0.80 16.12 -8.29
C ASN A 15 -0.95 14.59 -8.36
N TYR A 16 -1.78 14.05 -7.48
CA TYR A 16 -1.94 12.60 -7.29
C TYR A 16 -2.49 11.88 -8.54
N THR A 17 -3.28 12.56 -9.36
CA THR A 17 -3.81 12.01 -10.62
C THR A 17 -2.68 11.72 -11.61
N GLU A 18 -1.77 12.68 -11.80
CA GLU A 18 -0.64 12.52 -12.72
C GLU A 18 0.42 11.55 -12.16
N ALA A 19 0.65 11.61 -10.84
CA ALA A 19 1.53 10.67 -10.17
C ALA A 19 1.03 9.22 -10.35
N HIS A 20 -0.27 8.98 -10.14
CA HIS A 20 -0.90 7.67 -10.37
C HIS A 20 -0.72 7.19 -11.81
N ALA A 21 -0.97 8.07 -12.79
CA ALA A 21 -0.79 7.75 -14.20
C ALA A 21 0.67 7.36 -14.50
N SER A 22 1.64 8.11 -13.96
CA SER A 22 3.07 7.85 -14.14
C SER A 22 3.49 6.52 -13.50
N PHE A 23 3.02 6.19 -12.30
CA PHE A 23 3.27 4.88 -11.69
C PHE A 23 2.61 3.74 -12.48
N THR A 24 1.42 3.97 -13.02
CA THR A 24 0.74 2.98 -13.88
C THR A 24 1.55 2.73 -15.16
N GLU A 25 2.19 3.74 -15.74
CA GLU A 25 3.09 3.56 -16.88
C GLU A 25 4.33 2.73 -16.51
N VAL A 26 4.91 2.95 -15.33
CA VAL A 26 6.02 2.13 -14.83
C VAL A 26 5.58 0.67 -14.69
N LEU A 27 4.39 0.44 -14.15
CA LEU A 27 3.83 -0.91 -13.96
C LEU A 27 3.49 -1.62 -15.27
N LYS A 28 3.32 -0.91 -16.40
CA LYS A 28 3.21 -1.57 -17.71
C LYS A 28 4.53 -2.20 -18.17
N VAL A 29 5.66 -1.66 -17.71
CA VAL A 29 7.01 -2.15 -18.05
C VAL A 29 7.50 -3.17 -17.03
N ASP A 30 7.29 -2.87 -15.74
CA ASP A 30 7.62 -3.76 -14.63
C ASP A 30 6.39 -3.93 -13.71
N PRO A 31 5.49 -4.88 -14.03
CA PRO A 31 4.27 -5.11 -13.24
C PRO A 31 4.55 -5.51 -11.79
N LYS A 32 5.73 -6.06 -11.51
CA LYS A 32 6.11 -6.57 -10.19
C LYS A 32 6.84 -5.54 -9.34
N ASN A 33 7.03 -4.31 -9.83
CA ASN A 33 7.74 -3.27 -9.10
C ASN A 33 7.02 -2.94 -7.77
N PRO A 34 7.58 -3.28 -6.60
CA PRO A 34 6.88 -3.08 -5.32
C PRO A 34 6.73 -1.59 -5.00
N VAL A 35 7.69 -0.76 -5.40
CA VAL A 35 7.68 0.70 -5.14
C VAL A 35 6.60 1.38 -5.98
N ALA A 36 6.51 1.08 -7.28
CA ALA A 36 5.48 1.66 -8.14
C ALA A 36 4.07 1.21 -7.74
N ASN A 37 3.90 -0.06 -7.38
CA ASN A 37 2.64 -0.60 -6.89
C ASN A 37 2.18 0.09 -5.60
N ASN A 38 3.09 0.26 -4.63
CA ASN A 38 2.79 0.95 -3.38
C ASN A 38 2.42 2.42 -3.61
N ASN A 39 3.22 3.15 -4.40
CA ASN A 39 2.97 4.56 -4.65
C ASN A 39 1.70 4.81 -5.49
N ALA A 40 1.36 3.91 -6.42
CA ALA A 40 0.07 3.96 -7.12
C ALA A 40 -1.10 3.82 -6.14
N ALA A 41 -1.03 2.86 -5.20
CA ALA A 41 -2.05 2.72 -4.17
C ALA A 41 -2.15 3.96 -3.26
N VAL A 42 -1.01 4.54 -2.85
CA VAL A 42 -1.01 5.79 -2.08
C VAL A 42 -1.67 6.93 -2.86
N CYS A 43 -1.42 7.05 -4.17
CA CYS A 43 -2.12 8.04 -5.00
C CYS A 43 -3.63 7.81 -4.99
N LEU A 44 -4.11 6.57 -5.06
CA LEU A 44 -5.54 6.27 -4.96
C LEU A 44 -6.13 6.72 -3.62
N LEU A 45 -5.40 6.53 -2.52
CA LEU A 45 -5.81 7.02 -1.20
C LEU A 45 -5.99 8.54 -1.18
N TYR A 46 -5.00 9.30 -1.66
CA TYR A 46 -5.08 10.76 -1.71
C TYR A 46 -6.13 11.29 -2.69
N LEU A 47 -6.53 10.50 -3.68
CA LEU A 47 -7.66 10.79 -4.58
C LEU A 47 -9.03 10.45 -3.96
N GLY A 48 -9.08 10.01 -2.69
CA GLY A 48 -10.32 9.61 -2.01
C GLY A 48 -10.84 8.23 -2.42
N ARG A 49 -10.06 7.46 -3.19
CA ARG A 49 -10.41 6.12 -3.70
C ARG A 49 -9.91 5.03 -2.75
N LEU A 50 -10.27 5.16 -1.47
CA LEU A 50 -9.78 4.31 -0.37
C LEU A 50 -9.97 2.81 -0.63
N LYS A 51 -11.15 2.38 -1.09
CA LYS A 51 -11.46 0.97 -1.34
C LYS A 51 -10.59 0.35 -2.44
N GLU A 52 -10.26 1.13 -3.45
CA GLU A 52 -9.43 0.66 -4.57
C GLU A 52 -7.97 0.57 -4.15
N SER A 53 -7.51 1.55 -3.36
CA SER A 53 -6.19 1.52 -2.72
C SER A 53 -6.00 0.27 -1.85
N LEU A 54 -6.97 0.00 -0.97
CA LEU A 54 -6.99 -1.20 -0.12
C LEU A 54 -6.99 -2.48 -0.96
N GLY A 55 -7.90 -2.61 -1.92
CA GLY A 55 -7.99 -3.81 -2.75
C GLY A 55 -6.70 -4.08 -3.54
N GLN A 56 -6.03 -3.03 -4.02
CA GLN A 56 -4.75 -3.17 -4.70
C GLN A 56 -3.65 -3.70 -3.77
N LEU A 57 -3.45 -3.09 -2.60
CA LEU A 57 -2.41 -3.54 -1.66
C LEU A 57 -2.74 -4.91 -1.05
N GLU A 58 -3.99 -5.16 -0.66
CA GLU A 58 -4.46 -6.47 -0.18
C GLU A 58 -4.19 -7.56 -1.23
N GLY A 59 -4.54 -7.32 -2.49
CA GLY A 59 -4.34 -8.28 -3.57
C GLY A 59 -2.87 -8.59 -3.84
N LEU A 60 -2.00 -7.57 -3.81
CA LEU A 60 -0.56 -7.75 -3.98
C LEU A 60 0.05 -8.56 -2.84
N VAL A 61 -0.30 -8.22 -1.60
CA VAL A 61 0.16 -8.96 -0.41
C VAL A 61 -0.33 -10.40 -0.44
N GLN A 62 -1.58 -10.66 -0.86
CA GLN A 62 -2.10 -12.02 -1.01
C GLN A 62 -1.40 -12.81 -2.11
N GLN A 63 -1.05 -12.15 -3.22
CA GLN A 63 -0.39 -12.78 -4.36
C GLN A 63 1.03 -13.23 -4.03
N ASP A 64 1.83 -12.35 -3.45
CA ASP A 64 3.21 -12.66 -3.07
C ASP A 64 3.61 -11.86 -1.82
N PRO A 65 3.32 -12.40 -0.63
CA PRO A 65 3.70 -11.74 0.62
C PRO A 65 5.21 -11.45 0.69
N ALA A 66 6.08 -12.30 0.12
CA ALA A 66 7.53 -12.14 0.17
C ALA A 66 8.02 -10.92 -0.60
N LEU A 67 7.31 -10.56 -1.67
CA LEU A 67 7.66 -9.42 -2.50
C LEU A 67 6.98 -8.11 -2.07
N TYR A 68 5.76 -8.17 -1.54
CA TYR A 68 4.94 -6.95 -1.35
C TYR A 68 4.72 -6.55 0.10
N LEU A 69 4.83 -7.47 1.06
CA LEU A 69 4.61 -7.15 2.47
C LEU A 69 5.92 -6.68 3.10
N HIS A 70 6.14 -5.36 3.00
CA HIS A 70 7.20 -4.64 3.69
C HIS A 70 6.61 -3.53 4.58
N GLU A 71 7.44 -2.96 5.46
CA GLU A 71 7.02 -1.99 6.46
C GLU A 71 6.18 -0.84 5.89
N SER A 72 6.55 -0.30 4.72
CA SER A 72 5.81 0.80 4.08
C SER A 72 4.39 0.39 3.65
N VAL A 73 4.22 -0.82 3.11
CA VAL A 73 2.91 -1.33 2.68
C VAL A 73 2.04 -1.63 3.90
N LEU A 74 2.64 -2.18 4.96
CA LEU A 74 1.94 -2.44 6.20
C LEU A 74 1.46 -1.16 6.90
N PHE A 75 2.32 -0.13 6.95
CA PHE A 75 1.94 1.19 7.45
C PHE A 75 0.76 1.76 6.65
N ASN A 76 0.87 1.75 5.31
CA ASN A 76 -0.17 2.23 4.41
C ASN A 76 -1.51 1.49 4.59
N LEU A 77 -1.48 0.15 4.64
CA LEU A 77 -2.66 -0.66 4.91
C LEU A 77 -3.27 -0.35 6.28
N THR A 78 -2.44 -0.18 7.31
CA THR A 78 -2.91 0.16 8.67
C THR A 78 -3.62 1.52 8.68
N THR A 79 -2.99 2.55 8.10
CA THR A 79 -3.61 3.88 7.95
C THR A 79 -4.91 3.82 7.16
N MET A 80 -4.95 3.07 6.06
CA MET A 80 -6.16 2.92 5.25
C MET A 80 -7.29 2.21 6.01
N TYR A 81 -6.99 1.18 6.80
CA TYR A 81 -7.99 0.52 7.65
C TYR A 81 -8.50 1.41 8.78
N GLU A 82 -7.65 2.28 9.33
CA GLU A 82 -8.08 3.27 10.34
C GLU A 82 -9.01 4.33 9.72
N LEU A 83 -8.72 4.75 8.49
CA LEU A 83 -9.59 5.65 7.72
C LEU A 83 -10.90 4.99 7.30
N GLU A 84 -10.90 3.68 7.06
CA GLU A 84 -12.11 2.90 6.81
C GLU A 84 -12.89 2.64 8.12
N SER A 85 -13.59 3.65 8.64
CA SER A 85 -14.25 3.56 9.96
C SER A 85 -15.27 2.42 10.14
N SER A 86 -15.14 1.74 11.30
CA SER A 86 -16.06 0.86 12.06
C SER A 86 -16.46 -0.53 11.55
N ARG A 87 -16.21 -0.94 10.30
CA ARG A 87 -16.67 -2.26 9.80
C ARG A 87 -15.61 -3.30 9.43
N SER A 88 -14.32 -2.95 9.44
CA SER A 88 -13.24 -3.83 8.96
C SER A 88 -12.29 -4.34 10.05
N THR A 89 -12.73 -4.46 11.31
CA THR A 89 -11.93 -5.11 12.36
C THR A 89 -11.45 -6.51 11.92
N GLN A 90 -12.27 -7.23 11.14
CA GLN A 90 -11.94 -8.54 10.58
C GLN A 90 -10.82 -8.50 9.53
N LYS A 91 -10.74 -7.45 8.70
CA LYS A 91 -9.66 -7.30 7.72
C LYS A 91 -8.33 -6.92 8.38
N LYS A 92 -8.38 -6.04 9.37
CA LYS A 92 -7.21 -5.69 10.21
C LYS A 92 -6.69 -6.94 10.93
N GLN A 93 -7.60 -7.77 11.48
CA GLN A 93 -7.26 -9.03 12.13
C GLN A 93 -6.65 -10.07 11.16
N ALA A 94 -7.20 -10.22 9.95
CA ALA A 94 -6.65 -11.15 8.96
C ALA A 94 -5.24 -10.74 8.48
N LEU A 95 -5.00 -9.43 8.31
CA LEU A 95 -3.66 -8.94 7.98
C LEU A 95 -2.67 -9.15 9.13
N LEU A 96 -3.11 -8.93 10.36
CA LEU A 96 -2.34 -9.20 11.58
C LEU A 96 -1.93 -10.68 11.67
N GLU A 97 -2.86 -11.60 11.41
CA GLU A 97 -2.58 -13.04 11.39
C GLU A 97 -1.62 -13.42 10.25
N ALA A 98 -1.77 -12.81 9.07
CA ALA A 98 -0.87 -13.01 7.94
C ALA A 98 0.56 -12.49 8.23
N VAL A 99 0.71 -11.42 9.01
CA VAL A 99 2.02 -10.91 9.47
C VAL A 99 2.59 -11.80 10.58
N ALA A 100 1.76 -12.20 11.56
CA ALA A 100 2.17 -13.04 12.68
C ALA A 100 2.61 -14.46 12.25
N CYS A 101 1.98 -15.04 11.23
CA CYS A 101 2.41 -16.32 10.65
C CYS A 101 3.76 -16.25 9.93
N ARG A 102 4.27 -15.05 9.59
CA ARG A 102 5.52 -14.90 8.82
C ARG A 102 6.74 -14.62 9.68
N GLU A 103 6.59 -14.05 10.87
CA GLU A 103 7.72 -13.75 11.74
C GLU A 103 7.56 -14.40 13.11
N GLY A 104 8.24 -15.53 13.28
CA GLY A 104 8.32 -16.24 14.54
C GLY A 104 9.16 -15.54 15.63
N ASP A 105 9.78 -14.37 15.41
CA ASP A 105 10.59 -13.74 16.49
C ASP A 105 10.96 -12.24 16.36
N SER A 106 10.54 -11.48 15.33
CA SER A 106 11.09 -10.12 15.10
C SER A 106 10.09 -8.99 14.83
N PHE A 107 8.78 -9.25 14.82
CA PHE A 107 7.80 -8.21 14.47
C PHE A 107 7.34 -7.41 15.70
N ASN A 108 7.68 -6.12 15.77
CA ASN A 108 7.21 -5.24 16.85
C ASN A 108 5.73 -4.85 16.62
N ALA A 109 4.82 -5.64 17.22
CA ALA A 109 3.37 -5.43 17.19
C ALA A 109 2.92 -4.07 17.79
N GLN A 110 3.81 -3.25 18.36
CA GLN A 110 3.50 -1.90 18.83
C GLN A 110 3.12 -0.92 17.71
N CYS A 111 3.47 -1.19 16.46
CA CYS A 111 3.07 -0.35 15.31
C CYS A 111 1.56 -0.42 15.02
N LEU A 112 0.84 -1.39 15.60
CA LEU A 112 -0.57 -1.65 15.28
C LEU A 112 -1.56 -1.00 16.24
N LYS A 113 -1.08 -0.21 17.23
CA LYS A 113 -1.85 0.42 18.32
C LYS A 113 -3.36 0.39 18.05
N LEU A 114 -3.98 -0.70 18.49
CA LEU A 114 -5.41 -0.82 18.62
C LEU A 114 -5.78 0.05 19.82
N VAL A 115 -6.08 1.32 19.57
CA VAL A 115 -6.82 2.17 20.50
C VAL A 115 -8.21 2.37 19.93
#